data_AF-A0A2E0PSA8-F1
#
_entry.id   AF-A0A2E0PSA8-F1
#
_cell.length_a   1.000
_cell.length_b   1.000
_cell.length_c   1.000
_cell.angle_alpha   90.00
_cell.angle_beta   90.00
_cell.angle_gamma   90.00
#
_symmetry.space_group_name_H-M   'P 1'
#
loop_
_entity.id
_entity.type
_entity.pdbx_description
1 polymer ?
#
loop_
_entity_poly.entity_id
_entity_poly.type
_entity_poly.pdbx_seq_one_letter_code
_entity_poly.pdbx_strand_id
1 'polypeptide(L)'
;MSRTRRLREEVLSLLIDKGTANTVEIFDHLNGRFRWGATMNQVGNIMAKDSRFSKVGHVRGPFRGSVYTVCVWGLTPLETIQSPT
;
A
#
# COMPACT_ATOMS: atom_id res chain seq x y z
N MET A 1 -5.79 20.46 -3.08
CA MET A 1 -5.12 19.24 -2.56
C MET A 1 -4.58 18.43 -3.73
N SER A 2 -3.34 17.91 -3.65
CA SER A 2 -2.75 17.14 -4.77
C SER A 2 -3.36 15.74 -4.87
N ARG A 3 -3.47 15.20 -6.10
CA ARG A 3 -4.07 13.90 -6.41
C ARG A 3 -3.39 12.75 -5.64
N THR A 4 -2.07 12.80 -5.52
CA THR A 4 -1.27 11.81 -4.78
C THR A 4 -1.57 11.79 -3.29
N ARG A 5 -1.94 12.94 -2.69
CA ARG A 5 -2.29 13.00 -1.25
C ARG A 5 -3.52 12.16 -0.95
N ARG A 6 -4.57 12.29 -1.78
CA ARG A 6 -5.81 11.52 -1.65
C ARG A 6 -5.59 10.01 -1.79
N LEU A 7 -4.74 9.61 -2.74
CA LEU A 7 -4.37 8.19 -2.90
C LEU A 7 -3.67 7.67 -1.64
N ARG A 8 -2.71 8.42 -1.08
CA ARG A 8 -1.99 8.04 0.14
C ARG A 8 -2.92 7.94 1.36
N GLU A 9 -3.82 8.90 1.53
CA GLU A 9 -4.81 8.88 2.61
C GLU A 9 -5.72 7.65 2.50
N GLU A 10 -6.16 7.32 1.29
CA GLU A 10 -7.01 6.14 1.06
C GLU A 10 -6.28 4.82 1.33
N VAL A 11 -5.01 4.71 0.91
CA VAL A 11 -4.17 3.54 1.24
C VAL A 11 -3.97 3.42 2.75
N LEU A 12 -3.76 4.54 3.45
CA LEU A 12 -3.64 4.54 4.91
C LEU A 12 -4.92 4.01 5.57
N SER A 13 -6.10 4.46 5.15
CA SER A 13 -7.38 3.96 5.65
C SER A 13 -7.54 2.46 5.40
N LEU A 14 -7.19 1.97 4.21
CA LEU A 14 -7.23 0.55 3.88
C LEU A 14 -6.33 -0.28 4.81
N LEU A 15 -5.10 0.18 5.08
CA LEU A 15 -4.14 -0.54 5.92
C LEU A 15 -4.44 -0.43 7.42
N ILE A 16 -5.11 0.63 7.87
CA ILE A 16 -5.66 0.69 9.24
C ILE A 16 -6.74 -0.39 9.42
N ASP A 17 -7.63 -0.55 8.44
CA ASP A 17 -8.75 -1.48 8.51
C ASP A 17 -8.32 -2.95 8.34
N LYS A 18 -7.51 -3.25 7.30
CA LYS A 18 -7.07 -4.62 6.98
C LYS A 18 -5.79 -5.07 7.69
N GLY A 19 -5.01 -4.15 8.24
CA GLY A 19 -3.66 -4.39 8.76
C GLY A 19 -2.60 -4.56 7.67
N THR A 20 -2.84 -5.45 6.69
CA THR A 20 -1.94 -5.65 5.55
C THR A 20 -2.70 -5.82 4.23
N ALA A 21 -2.06 -5.45 3.13
CA ALA A 21 -2.56 -5.69 1.77
C ALA A 21 -1.38 -5.81 0.79
N ASN A 22 -1.54 -6.66 -0.22
CA ASN A 22 -0.56 -6.75 -1.30
C ASN A 22 -0.76 -5.65 -2.36
N THR A 23 0.25 -5.40 -3.20
CA THR A 23 0.21 -4.32 -4.21
C THR A 23 -1.00 -4.43 -5.16
N VAL A 24 -1.46 -5.64 -5.48
CA VAL A 24 -2.64 -5.85 -6.35
C VAL A 24 -3.91 -5.46 -5.64
N GLU A 25 -4.10 -5.90 -4.39
CA GLU A 25 -5.27 -5.53 -3.59
C GLU A 25 -5.39 -4.02 -3.39
N ILE A 26 -4.24 -3.34 -3.17
CA ILE A 26 -4.20 -1.89 -3.06
C ILE A 26 -4.56 -1.23 -4.39
N PHE A 27 -4.04 -1.74 -5.50
CA PHE A 27 -4.37 -1.27 -6.84
C PHE A 27 -5.86 -1.42 -7.13
N ASP A 28 -6.45 -2.58 -6.84
CA ASP A 28 -7.88 -2.84 -7.08
C ASP A 28 -8.76 -1.95 -6.19
N HIS A 29 -8.39 -1.77 -4.92
CA HIS A 29 -9.08 -0.84 -4.00
C HIS A 29 -9.11 0.59 -4.54
N LEU A 30 -7.95 1.12 -4.94
CA LEU A 30 -7.85 2.49 -5.45
C LEU A 30 -8.62 2.68 -6.77
N ASN A 31 -8.54 1.71 -7.69
CA ASN A 31 -9.23 1.81 -8.97
C ASN A 31 -10.73 1.51 -8.88
N GLY A 32 -11.18 0.75 -7.87
CA GLY A 32 -12.60 0.60 -7.55
C GLY A 32 -13.21 1.87 -6.95
N ARG A 33 -12.40 2.68 -6.24
CA ARG A 33 -12.88 3.87 -5.53
C ARG A 33 -12.77 5.18 -6.31
N PHE A 34 -11.76 5.34 -7.16
CA PHE A 34 -11.50 6.60 -7.87
C PHE A 34 -11.73 6.46 -9.37
N ARG A 35 -12.52 7.38 -9.96
CA ARG A 35 -12.82 7.42 -11.40
C ARG A 35 -11.59 7.40 -12.32
N TRP A 36 -10.47 7.96 -11.87
CA TRP A 36 -9.22 8.05 -12.63
C TRP A 36 -8.04 7.38 -11.91
N GLY A 37 -8.33 6.35 -11.10
CA GLY A 37 -7.50 5.64 -10.13
C GLY A 37 -5.98 5.83 -10.16
N ALA A 38 -5.24 4.72 -10.24
CA ALA A 38 -3.79 4.69 -10.16
C ALA A 38 -3.22 3.53 -10.96
N THR A 39 -2.04 3.70 -11.56
CA THR A 39 -1.31 2.61 -12.21
C THR A 39 -0.53 1.78 -11.20
N MET A 40 -0.17 0.53 -11.54
CA MET A 40 0.67 -0.32 -10.66
C MET A 40 1.99 0.36 -10.27
N ASN A 41 2.63 1.06 -11.20
CA ASN A 41 3.86 1.79 -10.90
C ASN A 41 3.61 2.95 -9.93
N GLN A 42 2.48 3.65 -10.06
CA GLN A 42 2.11 4.70 -9.11
C GLN A 42 1.85 4.14 -7.71
N VAL A 43 1.14 3.01 -7.61
CA VAL A 43 0.92 2.32 -6.33
C VAL A 43 2.26 1.93 -5.71
N GLY A 44 3.13 1.24 -6.45
CA GLY A 44 4.46 0.88 -5.96
C GLY A 44 5.28 2.08 -5.47
N ASN A 45 5.25 3.20 -6.21
CA ASN A 45 5.92 4.44 -5.81
C ASN A 45 5.30 5.09 -4.57
N ILE A 46 3.98 5.04 -4.40
CA ILE A 46 3.30 5.54 -3.20
C ILE A 46 3.75 4.73 -2.00
N MET A 47 3.73 3.39 -2.11
CA MET A 47 4.10 2.51 -1.01
C MET A 47 5.56 2.66 -0.60
N ALA A 48 6.48 2.75 -1.57
CA ALA A 48 7.91 2.81 -1.30
C ALA A 48 8.39 4.17 -0.78
N LYS A 49 7.68 5.28 -1.07
CA LYS A 49 8.13 6.65 -0.73
C LYS A 49 7.45 7.25 0.51
N ASP A 50 6.39 6.62 1.02
CA ASP A 50 5.66 7.12 2.18
C ASP A 50 6.08 6.33 3.42
N SER A 51 6.75 6.99 4.37
CA SER A 51 7.35 6.35 5.55
C SER A 51 6.34 5.68 6.49
N ARG A 52 5.05 5.99 6.33
CA ARG A 52 3.96 5.34 7.08
C ARG A 52 3.72 3.91 6.65
N PHE A 53 4.24 3.49 5.50
CA PHE A 53 4.07 2.15 4.96
C PHE A 53 5.38 1.40 4.97
N SER A 54 5.32 0.12 5.31
CA SER A 54 6.44 -0.79 5.31
C SER A 54 6.12 -2.02 4.48
N LYS A 55 7.11 -2.47 3.70
CA LYS A 55 7.02 -3.78 3.02
C LYS A 55 7.23 -4.87 4.07
N VAL A 56 6.19 -5.65 4.33
CA VAL A 56 6.20 -6.72 5.36
C VAL A 56 6.37 -8.12 4.76
N GLY A 57 6.33 -8.25 3.44
CA GLY A 57 6.52 -9.54 2.78
C GLY A 57 6.30 -9.51 1.27
N HIS A 58 6.07 -10.69 0.70
CA HIS A 58 5.66 -10.87 -0.67
C HIS A 58 4.81 -12.14 -0.82
N VAL A 59 3.92 -12.18 -1.81
CA VAL A 59 3.13 -13.36 -2.16
C VAL A 59 3.25 -13.62 -3.65
N ARG A 60 3.17 -14.89 -4.07
CA ARG A 60 3.08 -15.26 -5.47
C ARG A 60 1.63 -15.62 -5.79
N GLY A 61 1.06 -15.00 -6.84
CA GLY A 61 -0.34 -15.21 -7.17
C GLY A 61 -0.71 -14.76 -8.59
N PRO A 62 -1.90 -15.14 -9.07
CA PRO A 62 -2.39 -14.77 -10.38
C PRO A 62 -2.73 -13.28 -10.45
N PHE A 63 -2.33 -12.62 -11.52
CA PHE A 63 -2.72 -11.26 -11.87
C PHE A 63 -2.74 -11.09 -13.39
N ARG A 64 -3.87 -10.62 -13.94
CA ARG A 64 -4.08 -10.34 -15.39
C ARG A 64 -3.57 -11.46 -16.32
N GLY A 65 -3.94 -12.70 -16.04
CA GLY A 65 -3.65 -13.83 -16.92
C GLY A 65 -2.23 -14.42 -16.80
N SER A 66 -1.43 -13.97 -15.84
CA SER A 66 -0.14 -14.58 -15.51
C SER A 66 0.07 -14.63 -13.99
N VAL A 67 1.17 -15.23 -13.52
CA VAL A 67 1.49 -15.38 -12.09
C VAL A 67 2.70 -14.52 -11.75
N TYR A 68 2.52 -13.61 -10.80
CA TYR A 68 3.54 -12.68 -10.37
C TYR A 68 3.80 -12.80 -8.87
N THR A 69 5.02 -12.46 -8.47
CA THR A 69 5.35 -12.21 -7.06
C THR A 69 5.12 -10.72 -6.78
N VAL A 70 4.26 -10.41 -5.81
CA VAL A 70 3.86 -9.04 -5.45
C VAL A 70 4.19 -8.75 -3.99
N CYS A 71 4.52 -7.50 -3.68
CA CYS A 71 4.88 -7.10 -2.32
C CYS A 71 3.64 -7.04 -1.43
N VAL A 72 3.80 -7.41 -0.17
CA VAL A 72 2.82 -7.19 0.91
C VAL A 72 3.24 -5.99 1.71
N TRP A 73 2.29 -5.12 2.03
CA TRP A 73 2.49 -3.88 2.74
C TRP A 73 1.63 -3.84 4.00
N GLY A 74 2.15 -3.18 5.03
CA GLY A 74 1.45 -2.84 6.25
C GLY A 74 1.83 -1.44 6.71
N LEU A 75 1.23 -1.00 7.81
CA LEU A 75 1.67 0.22 8.48
C LEU A 75 3.06 -0.01 9.09
N THR A 76 3.93 0.98 8.98
CA THR A 76 5.18 0.99 9.72
C THR A 76 4.84 1.03 11.22
N PRO A 77 5.32 0.08 12.04
CA PRO A 77 5.16 0.16 13.48
C PRO A 77 5.75 1.49 13.96
N LEU A 78 5.03 2.23 14.81
CA LEU A 78 5.72 3.22 15.63
C LEU A 78 6.70 2.42 16.49
N GLU A 79 7.99 2.52 16.21
CA GLU A 79 8.98 2.22 17.23
C GLU A 79 8.65 3.15 18.40
N THR A 80 8.07 2.58 19.46
CA THR A 80 8.01 3.23 20.75
C THR A 80 9.45 3.55 21.09
N ILE A 81 9.81 4.83 21.01
CA ILE A 81 11.05 5.37 21.54
C ILE A 81 10.95 5.16 23.06
N GLN A 82 11.29 3.96 23.52
CA GLN A 82 11.64 3.73 24.92
C GLN A 82 13.08 4.20 25.06
N SER A 83 13.22 5.45 25.50
CA SER A 83 14.47 5.96 26.05
C SER A 83 14.86 5.08 27.25
N PRO A 84 16.05 4.46 27.30
CA PRO A 84 16.56 3.95 28.56
C PRO A 84 16.92 5.14 29.44
N THR A 85 16.39 5.12 30.66
CA THR A 85 16.72 6.05 31.75
C THR A 85 18.08 5.70 32.33
#